data_AF-A0A968HEU6-F1
#
_entry.id   AF-A0A968HEU6-F1
#
_cell.length_a   1.000
_cell.length_b   1.000
_cell.length_c   1.000
_cell.angle_alpha   90.00
_cell.angle_beta   90.00
_cell.angle_gamma   90.00
#
_symmetry.space_group_name_H-M   'P 1'
#
loop_
_entity.id
_entity.type
_entity.pdbx_description
1 polymer ?
#
loop_
_entity_poly.entity_id
_entity_poly.type
_entity_poly.pdbx_seq_one_letter_code
_entity_poly.pdbx_strand_id
1 'polypeptide(L)'
;MDVTARTDTGAVINIGKKEYREIGMDLDGNERLGAWQIKEIIDLSLPPGKTTEERFVAEFPEGTKSVDIEVLLTYYLTPGYQSVVHRVSKKVAFER
;
A
#
# COMPACT_ATOMS: atom_id res chain seq x y z
N MET A 1 0.91 -2.97 1.62
CA MET A 1 0.73 -1.66 2.25
C MET A 1 -0.66 -1.18 1.91
N ASP A 2 -1.45 -0.91 2.92
CA ASP A 2 -2.84 -0.49 2.78
C ASP A 2 -2.97 0.90 3.38
N VAL A 3 -3.63 1.79 2.64
CA VAL A 3 -3.87 3.17 3.05
C VAL A 3 -5.38 3.36 3.15
N THR A 4 -5.86 3.70 4.34
CA THR A 4 -7.27 3.92 4.60
C THR A 4 -7.47 5.25 5.32
N ALA A 5 -8.64 5.85 5.17
CA ALA A 5 -9.03 7.01 5.92
C ALA A 5 -10.37 6.78 6.60
N ARG A 6 -10.47 7.22 7.86
CA ARG A 6 -11.72 7.26 8.61
C ARG A 6 -12.17 8.72 8.76
N THR A 7 -13.33 9.06 8.23
CA THR A 7 -13.91 10.41 8.37
C THR A 7 -14.44 10.64 9.78
N ASP A 8 -14.70 11.91 10.12
CA ASP A 8 -15.37 12.31 11.36
C ASP A 8 -16.81 11.78 11.48
N THR A 9 -17.45 11.49 10.34
CA THR A 9 -18.76 10.83 10.27
C THR A 9 -18.69 9.31 10.47
N GLY A 10 -17.48 8.75 10.59
CA GLY A 10 -17.25 7.32 10.80
C GLY A 10 -17.17 6.48 9.52
N ALA A 11 -17.26 7.10 8.33
CA ALA A 11 -17.08 6.41 7.07
C ALA A 11 -15.62 5.99 6.88
N VAL A 12 -15.39 4.78 6.39
CA VAL A 12 -14.05 4.27 6.06
C VAL A 12 -13.89 4.28 4.55
N ILE A 13 -12.83 4.94 4.08
CA ILE A 13 -12.48 5.07 2.67
C ILE A 13 -11.18 4.30 2.45
N ASN A 14 -11.20 3.37 1.49
CA ASN A 14 -9.98 2.73 1.03
C ASN A 14 -9.31 3.66 0.02
N ILE A 15 -8.18 4.25 0.42
CA ILE A 15 -7.44 5.22 -0.40
C ILE A 15 -6.61 4.47 -1.45
N GLY A 16 -6.04 3.34 -1.08
CA GLY A 16 -5.29 2.52 -2.01
C GLY A 16 -4.46 1.44 -1.35
N LYS A 17 -3.87 0.62 -2.21
CA LYS A 17 -3.00 -0.49 -1.82
C LYS A 17 -1.75 -0.48 -2.68
N LYS A 18 -0.61 -0.75 -2.06
CA LYS A 18 0.67 -1.03 -2.72
C LYS A 18 1.21 -2.36 -2.24
N GLU A 19 1.55 -3.22 -3.18
CA GLU A 19 2.17 -4.51 -2.91
C GLU A 19 3.64 -4.47 -3.31
N TYR A 20 4.48 -5.04 -2.45
CA TYR A 20 5.90 -5.24 -2.70
C TYR A 20 6.17 -6.73 -2.70
N ARG A 21 6.81 -7.23 -3.75
CA ARG A 21 7.14 -8.66 -3.88
C ARG A 21 8.45 -8.83 -4.62
N GLU A 22 9.20 -9.85 -4.21
CA GLU A 22 10.35 -10.31 -4.96
C GLU A 22 9.90 -10.94 -6.29
N ILE A 23 10.79 -10.90 -7.27
CA ILE A 23 10.59 -11.08 -8.71
C ILE A 23 9.58 -12.17 -9.10
N GLY A 24 8.76 -11.83 -10.09
CA GLY A 24 8.11 -12.81 -10.95
C GLY A 24 6.99 -12.28 -11.86
N MET A 25 6.77 -10.98 -12.06
CA MET A 25 5.72 -10.55 -13.00
C MET A 25 6.31 -10.27 -14.38
N ASP A 26 5.84 -10.97 -15.42
CA ASP A 26 6.16 -10.64 -16.81
C ASP A 26 5.38 -9.38 -17.27
N LEU A 27 5.73 -8.83 -18.44
CA LEU A 27 5.08 -7.62 -18.98
C LEU A 27 3.58 -7.80 -19.24
N ASP A 28 3.11 -9.05 -19.35
CA ASP A 28 1.71 -9.41 -19.52
C ASP A 28 0.99 -9.62 -18.19
N GLY A 29 1.65 -9.39 -17.05
CA GLY A 29 1.07 -9.47 -15.72
C GLY A 29 1.01 -10.89 -15.12
N ASN A 30 1.69 -11.88 -15.70
CA ASN A 30 1.66 -13.24 -15.18
C ASN A 30 2.78 -13.50 -14.18
N GLU A 31 2.50 -14.29 -13.14
CA GLU A 31 3.50 -14.76 -12.19
C GLU A 31 4.37 -15.86 -12.79
N ARG A 32 5.69 -15.67 -12.70
CA ARG A 32 6.75 -16.50 -13.25
C ARG A 32 7.77 -16.72 -12.14
N LEU A 33 7.75 -17.92 -11.57
CA LEU A 33 8.57 -18.28 -10.41
C LEU A 33 9.98 -18.78 -10.79
N GLY A 34 10.28 -18.90 -12.09
CA GLY A 34 11.58 -19.38 -12.59
C GLY A 34 12.48 -18.26 -13.10
N ALA A 35 13.60 -18.01 -12.41
CA ALA A 35 14.60 -17.00 -12.79
C ALA A 35 15.15 -17.14 -14.22
N TRP A 36 15.10 -18.35 -14.80
CA TRP A 36 15.61 -18.66 -16.14
C TRP A 36 14.61 -18.38 -17.27
N GLN A 37 13.35 -18.11 -16.94
CA GLN A 37 12.25 -18.01 -17.92
C GLN A 37 11.95 -16.58 -18.35
N ILE A 38 12.60 -15.57 -17.77
CA ILE A 38 12.17 -14.17 -17.87
C ILE A 38 13.33 -13.31 -18.35
N LYS A 39 13.24 -12.78 -19.58
CA LYS A 39 14.25 -11.88 -20.15
C LYS A 39 14.12 -10.44 -19.65
N GLU A 40 12.92 -10.05 -19.22
CA GLU A 40 12.61 -8.69 -18.76
C GLU A 40 11.71 -8.78 -17.52
N ILE A 41 12.26 -8.45 -16.35
CA ILE A 41 11.56 -8.49 -15.05
C ILE A 41 11.25 -7.09 -14.56
N ILE A 42 10.05 -6.90 -14.03
CA ILE A 42 9.73 -5.72 -13.22
C ILE A 42 9.97 -6.12 -11.76
N ASP A 43 11.05 -5.59 -11.18
CA ASP A 43 11.29 -5.71 -9.75
C ASP A 43 10.32 -4.79 -8.98
N LEU A 44 9.43 -5.41 -8.21
CA LEU A 44 8.44 -4.73 -7.37
C LEU A 44 8.86 -4.77 -5.89
N SER A 45 10.08 -5.20 -5.58
CA SER A 45 10.59 -5.23 -4.21
C SER A 45 10.94 -3.83 -3.71
N LEU A 46 11.02 -3.70 -2.39
CA LEU A 46 11.62 -2.52 -1.79
C LEU A 46 13.14 -2.67 -1.87
N PRO A 47 13.86 -1.77 -2.57
CA PRO A 47 15.30 -1.89 -2.68
C PRO A 47 15.97 -1.74 -1.31
N PRO A 48 16.95 -2.60 -0.98
CA PRO A 48 17.58 -2.60 0.34
C PRO A 48 18.30 -1.27 0.60
N GLY A 49 18.13 -0.74 1.82
CA GLY A 49 18.78 0.49 2.26
C GLY A 49 18.29 1.77 1.57
N LYS A 50 17.22 1.70 0.77
CA LYS A 50 16.62 2.88 0.12
C LYS A 50 15.26 3.18 0.72
N THR A 51 14.99 4.47 0.90
CA THR A 51 13.65 4.98 1.20
C THR A 51 12.88 5.15 -0.11
N THR A 52 11.67 4.60 -0.16
CA THR A 52 10.74 4.78 -1.28
C THR A 52 9.61 5.70 -0.84
N GLU A 53 9.22 6.63 -1.69
CA GLU A 53 8.04 7.47 -1.49
C GLU A 53 6.90 6.99 -2.39
N GLU A 54 5.72 6.84 -1.80
CA GLU A 54 4.48 6.51 -2.52
C GLU A 54 3.49 7.66 -2.34
N ARG A 55 2.77 8.00 -3.41
CA ARG A 55 1.73 9.03 -3.38
C ARG A 55 0.37 8.41 -3.61
N PHE A 56 -0.55 8.73 -2.72
CA PHE A 56 -1.95 8.34 -2.85
C PHE A 56 -2.82 9.59 -2.89
N VAL A 57 -3.87 9.53 -3.69
CA VAL A 57 -4.86 10.61 -3.83
C VAL A 57 -6.22 10.01 -3.50
N ALA A 58 -7.00 10.72 -2.70
CA ALA A 58 -8.35 10.33 -2.35
C ALA A 58 -9.27 11.55 -2.33
N GLU A 59 -10.51 11.32 -2.71
CA GLU A 59 -11.58 12.29 -2.62
C GLU A 59 -12.42 11.99 -1.37
N PHE A 60 -12.77 13.05 -0.64
CA PHE A 60 -13.59 12.96 0.56
C PHE A 60 -14.97 13.56 0.30
N PRO A 61 -16.04 13.00 0.90
CA PRO A 61 -17.37 13.57 0.81
C PRO A 61 -17.40 15.03 1.25
N GLU A 62 -18.22 15.84 0.57
CA GLU A 62 -18.40 17.25 0.92
C GLU A 62 -18.87 17.39 2.38
N GLY A 63 -18.26 18.32 3.12
CA GLY A 63 -18.58 18.54 4.53
C GLY A 63 -17.78 17.69 5.53
N THR A 64 -16.88 16.82 5.06
CA THR A 64 -15.89 16.13 5.93
C THR A 64 -15.02 17.16 6.65
N LYS A 65 -15.01 17.15 7.99
CA LYS A 65 -14.22 18.13 8.77
C LYS A 65 -12.84 17.63 9.12
N SER A 66 -12.72 16.31 9.32
CA SER A 66 -11.43 15.69 9.60
C SER A 66 -11.42 14.23 9.16
N VAL A 67 -10.23 13.74 8.84
CA VAL A 67 -9.97 12.34 8.53
C VAL A 67 -8.80 11.83 9.35
N ASP A 68 -8.88 10.60 9.81
CA ASP A 68 -7.75 9.86 10.36
C ASP A 68 -7.23 8.92 9.27
N ILE A 69 -6.04 9.21 8.75
CA ILE A 69 -5.39 8.43 7.70
C ILE A 69 -4.52 7.39 8.38
N GLU A 70 -4.78 6.11 8.10
CA GLU A 70 -3.98 4.99 8.58
C GLU A 70 -3.25 4.31 7.42
N VAL A 71 -1.93 4.15 7.60
CA VAL A 71 -1.05 3.38 6.72
C VAL A 71 -0.60 2.14 7.46
N LEU A 72 -0.90 0.98 6.88
CA LEU A 72 -0.53 -0.33 7.41
C LEU A 72 0.42 -1.03 6.44
N LEU A 73 1.60 -1.40 6.91
CA LEU A 73 2.52 -2.26 6.17
C LEU A 73 2.51 -3.65 6.81
N THR A 74 2.03 -4.62 6.04
CA THR A 74 1.95 -6.03 6.44
C THR A 74 2.97 -6.84 5.64
N TYR A 75 3.78 -7.61 6.36
CA TYR A 75 4.68 -8.60 5.78
C TYR A 75 4.03 -9.98 5.81
N TYR A 76 4.16 -10.72 4.71
CA TYR A 76 3.61 -12.06 4.54
C TYR A 76 4.78 -13.02 4.30
N LEU A 77 5.00 -13.96 5.23
CA LEU A 77 6.06 -14.97 5.08
C LEU A 77 5.54 -16.21 4.34
N THR A 78 4.35 -16.68 4.70
CA THR A 78 3.65 -17.81 4.08
C THR A 78 2.13 -17.55 4.11
N PRO A 79 1.33 -18.25 3.28
CA PRO A 79 -0.12 -18.17 3.38
C PRO A 79 -0.59 -18.51 4.81
N GLY A 80 -1.21 -17.53 5.47
CA GLY A 80 -1.66 -17.65 6.87
C GLY A 80 -0.68 -17.14 7.93
N TYR A 81 0.58 -16.85 7.57
CA TYR A 81 1.53 -16.18 8.45
C TYR A 81 1.83 -14.75 7.97
N GLN A 82 1.20 -13.80 8.63
CA GLN A 82 1.33 -12.38 8.36
C GLN A 82 1.64 -11.60 9.64
N SER A 83 2.39 -10.51 9.50
CA SER A 83 2.69 -9.61 10.62
C SER A 83 2.62 -8.16 10.15
N VAL A 84 2.01 -7.30 10.97
CA VAL A 84 2.06 -5.85 10.78
C VAL A 84 3.45 -5.38 11.21
N VAL A 85 4.26 -4.97 10.24
CA VAL A 85 5.63 -4.50 10.47
C VAL A 85 5.69 -2.99 10.64
N HIS A 86 4.69 -2.27 10.13
CA HIS A 86 4.57 -0.83 10.35
C HIS A 86 3.11 -0.40 10.40
N ARG A 87 2.81 0.54 11.30
CA ARG A 87 1.50 1.17 11.42
C ARG A 87 1.69 2.63 11.79
N VAL A 88 1.17 3.52 10.97
CA VAL A 88 1.17 4.96 11.23
C VAL A 88 -0.24 5.48 10.99
N SER A 89 -0.74 6.27 11.95
CA SER A 89 -2.00 6.99 11.79
C SER A 89 -1.74 8.49 11.97
N LYS A 90 -2.43 9.30 11.17
CA LYS A 90 -2.36 10.75 11.24
C LYS A 90 -3.73 11.35 10.99
N LYS A 91 -4.19 12.14 11.95
CA LYS A 91 -5.38 12.97 11.79
C LYS A 91 -5.06 14.23 10.99
N VAL A 92 -5.88 14.49 9.97
CA VAL A 92 -5.87 15.69 9.14
C VAL A 92 -7.21 16.39 9.32
N ALA A 93 -7.18 17.66 9.70
CA ALA A 93 -8.37 18.51 9.72
C ALA A 93 -8.39 19.35 8.45
N PHE A 94 -9.56 19.47 7.83
CA PHE A 94 -9.76 20.37 6.70
C PHE A 94 -10.20 21.71 7.26
N GLU A 95 -9.31 22.70 7.23
CA GLU A 95 -9.69 24.09 7.49
C GLU A 95 -10.54 24.57 6.33
N ARG A 96 -11.73 25.09 6.64
CA ARG A 96 -12.63 25.73 5.67
C ARG A 96 -12.22 27.18 5.47
#